data_AF-A0A6P7LRV5-F1
#
_entry.id   AF-A0A6P7LRV5-F1
#
_cell.length_a   1.000
_cell.length_b   1.000
_cell.length_c   1.000
_cell.angle_alpha   90.00
_cell.angle_beta   90.00
_cell.angle_gamma   90.00
#
_symmetry.space_group_name_H-M   'P 1'
#
loop_
_entity.id
_entity.type
_entity.pdbx_description
1 polymer ?
#
loop_
_entity_poly.entity_id
_entity_poly.type
_entity_poly.pdbx_seq_one_letter_code
_entity_poly.pdbx_strand_id
1 'polypeptide(L)'
;MKIDTSLTMPQLPEALSQTGLQFTVATEEDFDEIMAMSQDIYGGLDYLPTRYSSWLQETNRMVILARKQGKVIALESVCVIDNGETMLVEGLRVAPQERGKGVAGVLLRFCSELVKSRYTDVKVCRLTRDDQLGPKDFQKYRIITKQGILLVRFSAEDLKLRLCELGLGGDFQSSMSTSSTNSLPVRLDQIAIHRLYLATDLMRSVLPNSTIIQDWQPFKPVPSNMAILMKKDIDWMVDDVSNPIVASLCTFPFRVPIGDDWYYLNIDMFGKNLDLARQQFLCHLQKHTATLQGHVMCQIFLDPPLWKPMAEFCLNTLNVELVKEYTEQCVVESDMV
;
A
#
# COMPACT_ATOMS: atom_id res chain seq x y z
N MET A 1 -39.10 13.27 -19.02
CA MET A 1 -37.80 13.94 -18.84
C MET A 1 -36.74 12.87 -19.09
N LYS A 2 -36.11 12.89 -20.28
CA LYS A 2 -35.10 11.90 -20.67
C LYS A 2 -33.84 12.20 -19.87
N ILE A 3 -33.33 11.21 -19.15
CA ILE A 3 -32.04 11.28 -18.48
C ILE A 3 -31.00 11.14 -19.59
N ASP A 4 -30.22 12.20 -19.78
CA ASP A 4 -29.13 12.26 -20.74
C ASP A 4 -27.93 11.55 -20.09
N THR A 5 -27.71 10.29 -20.45
CA THR A 5 -26.61 9.45 -19.94
C THR A 5 -25.33 9.61 -20.76
N SER A 6 -25.09 10.80 -21.33
CA SER A 6 -23.88 11.11 -22.06
C SER A 6 -22.81 11.69 -21.12
N LEU A 7 -22.24 10.84 -20.26
CA LEU A 7 -20.92 11.12 -19.70
C LEU A 7 -19.94 11.13 -20.87
N THR A 8 -19.62 12.32 -21.38
CA THR A 8 -18.64 12.55 -22.44
C THR A 8 -17.38 11.76 -22.13
N MET A 9 -17.04 10.78 -22.99
CA MET A 9 -15.76 10.11 -22.90
C MET A 9 -14.65 11.16 -22.92
N PRO A 10 -13.69 11.13 -21.97
CA PRO A 10 -12.69 12.17 -21.89
C PRO A 10 -11.87 12.21 -23.16
N GLN A 11 -11.65 13.41 -23.70
CA GLN A 11 -10.67 13.61 -24.76
C GLN A 11 -9.29 13.30 -24.18
N LEU A 12 -8.71 12.19 -24.65
CA LEU A 12 -7.33 11.83 -24.36
C LEU A 12 -6.41 12.86 -25.04
N PRO A 13 -5.28 13.25 -24.42
CA PRO A 13 -4.24 14.02 -25.10
C PRO A 13 -3.92 13.40 -26.46
N GLU A 14 -3.66 14.24 -27.48
CA GLU A 14 -3.16 13.73 -28.77
C GLU A 14 -1.95 12.83 -28.49
N ALA A 15 -2.07 11.55 -28.88
CA ALA A 15 -1.06 10.56 -28.59
C ALA A 15 0.32 11.05 -29.05
N LEU A 16 1.37 10.68 -28.31
CA LEU A 16 2.76 10.79 -28.75
C LEU A 16 2.93 9.92 -30.01
N SER A 17 2.54 10.48 -31.16
CA SER A 17 2.26 9.80 -32.44
C SER A 17 3.47 9.08 -33.02
N GLN A 18 4.65 9.32 -32.45
CA GLN A 18 5.91 8.73 -32.87
C GLN A 18 6.19 7.34 -32.27
N THR A 19 5.41 6.86 -31.29
CA THR A 19 5.70 5.58 -30.60
C THR A 19 4.89 4.37 -31.08
N GLY A 20 3.85 4.59 -31.91
CA GLY A 20 2.92 3.53 -32.31
C GLY A 20 2.10 2.95 -31.16
N LEU A 21 2.10 3.63 -30.01
CA LEU A 21 1.29 3.30 -28.84
C LEU A 21 -0.05 4.04 -28.89
N GLN A 22 -1.09 3.34 -28.47
CA GLN A 22 -2.42 3.90 -28.24
C GLN A 22 -2.69 3.85 -26.74
N PHE A 23 -3.38 4.86 -26.20
CA PHE A 23 -3.73 4.91 -24.78
C PHE A 23 -5.23 4.84 -24.63
N THR A 24 -5.73 4.06 -23.68
CA THR A 24 -7.16 3.93 -23.38
C THR A 24 -7.37 3.92 -21.87
N VAL A 25 -8.55 4.38 -21.42
CA VAL A 25 -8.98 4.14 -20.03
C VAL A 25 -9.38 2.67 -19.92
N ALA A 26 -8.93 2.01 -18.85
CA ALA A 26 -9.24 0.61 -18.60
C ALA A 26 -10.71 0.42 -18.20
N THR A 27 -11.24 -0.74 -18.54
CA THR A 27 -12.61 -1.18 -18.31
C THR A 27 -12.62 -2.59 -17.72
N GLU A 28 -13.78 -3.08 -17.29
CA GLU A 28 -13.90 -4.46 -16.81
C GLU A 28 -13.53 -5.50 -17.88
N GLU A 29 -13.78 -5.21 -19.16
CA GLU A 29 -13.47 -6.11 -20.28
C GLU A 29 -11.96 -6.34 -20.48
N ASP A 30 -11.13 -5.43 -19.96
CA ASP A 30 -9.67 -5.51 -20.09
C ASP A 30 -9.03 -6.46 -19.05
N PHE A 31 -9.80 -6.94 -18.07
CA PHE A 31 -9.28 -7.68 -16.90
C PHE A 31 -8.40 -8.87 -17.31
N ASP A 32 -8.91 -9.76 -18.15
CA ASP A 32 -8.19 -10.98 -18.55
C ASP A 32 -6.88 -10.66 -19.29
N GLU A 33 -6.88 -9.63 -20.15
CA GLU A 33 -5.69 -9.22 -20.90
C GLU A 33 -4.63 -8.61 -19.97
N ILE A 34 -5.06 -7.83 -18.97
CA ILE A 34 -4.19 -7.26 -17.94
C ILE A 34 -3.62 -8.38 -17.07
N MET A 35 -4.42 -9.34 -16.62
CA MET A 35 -3.94 -10.44 -15.78
C MET A 35 -2.95 -11.33 -16.54
N ALA A 36 -3.19 -11.61 -17.83
CA ALA A 36 -2.25 -12.33 -18.67
C ALA A 36 -0.89 -11.63 -18.80
N MET A 37 -0.87 -10.29 -18.88
CA MET A 37 0.36 -9.49 -18.87
C MET A 37 1.10 -9.56 -17.51
N SER A 38 0.37 -9.87 -16.45
CA SER A 38 0.80 -9.79 -15.06
C SER A 38 1.24 -11.13 -14.48
N GLN A 39 1.26 -12.18 -15.31
CA GLN A 39 1.73 -13.50 -14.90
C GLN A 39 3.10 -13.41 -14.21
N ASP A 40 3.19 -14.02 -13.03
CA ASP A 40 4.38 -14.10 -12.17
C ASP A 40 4.91 -12.74 -11.66
N ILE A 41 4.14 -11.65 -11.77
CA ILE A 41 4.53 -10.36 -11.18
C ILE A 41 4.65 -10.50 -9.66
N TYR A 42 5.67 -9.85 -9.08
CA TYR A 42 5.97 -9.90 -7.65
C TYR A 42 6.13 -11.33 -7.09
N GLY A 43 6.57 -12.29 -7.91
CA GLY A 43 6.69 -13.69 -7.48
C GLY A 43 5.34 -14.34 -7.20
N GLY A 44 4.27 -13.87 -7.86
CA GLY A 44 2.90 -14.36 -7.72
C GLY A 44 2.13 -13.74 -6.54
N LEU A 45 2.68 -12.72 -5.89
CA LEU A 45 2.04 -11.99 -4.79
C LEU A 45 1.17 -10.83 -5.30
N ASP A 46 0.57 -11.00 -6.48
CA ASP A 46 -0.14 -9.93 -7.15
C ASP A 46 -1.44 -9.54 -6.42
N TYR A 47 -1.56 -8.25 -6.09
CA TYR A 47 -2.72 -7.67 -5.43
C TYR A 47 -3.76 -7.13 -6.41
N LEU A 48 -3.40 -6.86 -7.68
CA LEU A 48 -4.32 -6.21 -8.61
C LEU A 48 -5.59 -7.02 -8.90
N PRO A 49 -5.57 -8.37 -9.01
CA PRO A 49 -6.80 -9.14 -9.16
C PRO A 49 -7.87 -8.80 -8.12
N THR A 50 -7.46 -8.54 -6.87
CA THR A 50 -8.37 -8.19 -5.77
C THR A 50 -8.76 -6.70 -5.75
N ARG A 51 -7.97 -5.83 -6.38
CA ARG A 51 -8.18 -4.36 -6.35
C ARG A 51 -8.79 -3.78 -7.63
N TYR A 52 -8.71 -4.48 -8.76
CA TYR A 52 -9.02 -3.91 -10.06
C TYR A 52 -10.45 -3.36 -10.16
N SER A 53 -11.45 -4.15 -9.76
CA SER A 53 -12.85 -3.71 -9.82
C SER A 53 -13.13 -2.49 -8.93
N SER A 54 -12.54 -2.42 -7.73
CA SER A 54 -12.72 -1.24 -6.87
C SER A 54 -12.02 -0.01 -7.45
N TRP A 55 -10.86 -0.18 -8.07
CA TRP A 55 -10.15 0.91 -8.74
C TRP A 55 -10.97 1.56 -9.84
N LEU A 56 -11.73 0.79 -10.63
CA LEU A 56 -12.58 1.35 -11.69
C LEU A 56 -13.76 2.18 -11.15
N GLN A 57 -14.10 2.04 -9.87
CA GLN A 57 -15.20 2.77 -9.21
C GLN A 57 -14.71 4.03 -8.47
N GLU A 58 -13.40 4.21 -8.30
CA GLU A 58 -12.82 5.35 -7.59
C GLU A 58 -12.84 6.62 -8.46
N THR A 59 -13.65 7.61 -8.09
CA THR A 59 -13.83 8.85 -8.88
C THR A 59 -12.57 9.70 -9.02
N ASN A 60 -11.63 9.56 -8.09
CA ASN A 60 -10.35 10.27 -8.12
C ASN A 60 -9.22 9.43 -8.75
N ARG A 61 -9.53 8.24 -9.28
CA ARG A 61 -8.58 7.34 -9.94
C ARG A 61 -8.85 7.24 -11.43
N MET A 62 -7.78 7.08 -12.19
CA MET A 62 -7.82 6.61 -13.57
C MET A 62 -6.87 5.43 -13.72
N VAL A 63 -7.29 4.40 -14.44
CA VAL A 63 -6.42 3.29 -14.85
C VAL A 63 -6.23 3.41 -16.36
N ILE A 64 -4.98 3.58 -16.80
CA ILE A 64 -4.63 3.81 -18.20
C ILE A 64 -3.89 2.61 -18.74
N LEU A 65 -4.29 2.16 -19.92
CA LEU A 65 -3.66 1.08 -20.67
C LEU A 65 -2.86 1.67 -21.82
N ALA A 66 -1.65 1.15 -22.06
CA ALA A 66 -0.96 1.31 -23.32
C ALA A 66 -1.23 0.09 -24.19
N ARG A 67 -1.69 0.32 -25.42
CA ARG A 67 -1.96 -0.68 -26.44
C ARG A 67 -1.00 -0.55 -27.61
N LYS A 68 -0.62 -1.69 -28.19
CA LYS A 68 0.18 -1.77 -29.41
C LYS A 68 -0.40 -2.84 -30.30
N GLN A 69 -0.75 -2.47 -31.54
CA GLN A 69 -1.45 -3.36 -32.48
C GLN A 69 -2.73 -3.98 -31.87
N GLY A 70 -3.49 -3.17 -31.12
CA GLY A 70 -4.73 -3.58 -30.47
C GLY A 70 -4.56 -4.35 -29.15
N LYS A 71 -3.36 -4.79 -28.77
CA LYS A 71 -3.12 -5.55 -27.52
C LYS A 71 -2.66 -4.66 -26.37
N VAL A 72 -3.09 -4.92 -25.14
CA VAL A 72 -2.55 -4.31 -23.91
C VAL A 72 -1.11 -4.76 -23.74
N ILE A 73 -0.23 -3.78 -23.57
CA ILE A 73 1.20 -4.02 -23.32
C ILE A 73 1.71 -3.31 -22.07
N ALA A 74 0.93 -2.40 -21.49
CA ALA A 74 1.24 -1.76 -20.22
C ALA A 74 -0.03 -1.25 -19.54
N LEU A 75 0.04 -1.11 -18.21
CA LEU A 75 -0.98 -0.53 -17.36
C LEU A 75 -0.32 0.41 -16.37
N GLU A 76 -0.96 1.53 -16.07
CA GLU A 76 -0.60 2.40 -14.96
C GLU A 76 -1.86 3.00 -14.34
N SER A 77 -1.95 2.99 -13.01
CA SER A 77 -3.01 3.67 -12.29
C SER A 77 -2.50 4.98 -11.72
N VAL A 78 -3.31 6.02 -11.85
CA VAL A 78 -3.07 7.33 -11.24
C VAL A 78 -4.26 7.73 -10.38
N CYS A 79 -3.98 8.28 -9.21
CA CYS A 79 -4.97 8.71 -8.23
C CYS A 79 -4.66 10.14 -7.80
N VAL A 80 -5.64 11.03 -7.83
CA VAL A 80 -5.49 12.41 -7.38
C VAL A 80 -5.81 12.48 -5.88
N ILE A 81 -4.84 12.93 -5.09
CA ILE A 81 -4.87 12.95 -3.63
C ILE A 81 -4.40 14.32 -3.09
N ASP A 82 -4.31 14.45 -1.76
CA ASP A 82 -3.84 15.66 -1.07
C ASP A 82 -4.63 16.92 -1.47
N ASN A 83 -5.96 16.86 -1.39
CA ASN A 83 -6.88 17.92 -1.83
C ASN A 83 -6.70 18.35 -3.30
N GLY A 84 -6.25 17.44 -4.17
CA GLY A 84 -6.07 17.74 -5.59
C GLY A 84 -4.67 18.19 -5.97
N GLU A 85 -3.73 18.25 -5.02
CA GLU A 85 -2.38 18.77 -5.27
C GLU A 85 -1.37 17.71 -5.71
N THR A 86 -1.68 16.43 -5.55
CA THR A 86 -0.73 15.33 -5.80
C THR A 86 -1.34 14.27 -6.71
N MET A 87 -0.61 13.89 -7.75
CA MET A 87 -0.86 12.68 -8.52
C MET A 87 -0.07 11.53 -7.89
N LEU A 88 -0.76 10.57 -7.29
CA LEU A 88 -0.19 9.30 -6.85
C LEU A 88 -0.20 8.30 -8.01
N VAL A 89 0.94 7.67 -8.28
CA VAL A 89 1.08 6.64 -9.31
C VAL A 89 1.26 5.28 -8.66
N GLU A 90 0.52 4.28 -9.14
CA GLU A 90 0.62 2.90 -8.65
C GLU A 90 0.24 1.87 -9.73
N GLY A 91 0.58 0.61 -9.47
CA GLY A 91 0.19 -0.51 -10.32
C GLY A 91 0.86 -0.55 -11.69
N LEU A 92 2.00 0.11 -11.89
CA LEU A 92 2.74 0.08 -13.16
C LEU A 92 3.06 -1.36 -13.59
N ARG A 93 2.69 -1.70 -14.83
CA ARG A 93 2.98 -2.99 -15.47
C ARG A 93 3.41 -2.76 -16.89
N VAL A 94 4.38 -3.54 -17.34
CA VAL A 94 4.79 -3.61 -18.75
C VAL A 94 4.98 -5.06 -19.12
N ALA A 95 4.36 -5.47 -20.23
CA ALA A 95 4.49 -6.81 -20.79
C ALA A 95 5.97 -7.20 -20.93
N PRO A 96 6.36 -8.44 -20.55
CA PRO A 96 7.77 -8.85 -20.52
C PRO A 96 8.55 -8.51 -21.80
N GLN A 97 7.94 -8.76 -22.95
CA GLN A 97 8.51 -8.50 -24.28
C GLN A 97 8.64 -7.03 -24.65
N GLU A 98 8.03 -6.10 -23.91
CA GLU A 98 8.11 -4.65 -24.12
C GLU A 98 8.94 -3.92 -23.03
N ARG A 99 9.44 -4.65 -22.02
CA ARG A 99 10.33 -4.10 -21.00
C ARG A 99 11.67 -3.64 -21.61
N GLY A 100 12.27 -2.61 -21.01
CA GLY A 100 13.53 -2.02 -21.50
C GLY A 100 13.40 -1.12 -22.74
N LYS A 101 12.20 -0.98 -23.33
CA LYS A 101 11.96 -0.16 -24.53
C LYS A 101 11.39 1.23 -24.24
N GLY A 102 11.37 1.64 -22.97
CA GLY A 102 10.88 2.96 -22.55
C GLY A 102 9.37 3.10 -22.42
N VAL A 103 8.57 2.03 -22.60
CA VAL A 103 7.09 2.07 -22.54
C VAL A 103 6.57 2.71 -21.24
N ALA A 104 7.10 2.30 -20.08
CA ALA A 104 6.70 2.87 -18.79
C ALA A 104 6.89 4.40 -18.74
N GLY A 105 7.99 4.93 -19.27
CA GLY A 105 8.24 6.37 -19.30
C GLY A 105 7.34 7.12 -20.27
N VAL A 106 6.91 6.50 -21.36
CA VAL A 106 5.92 7.09 -22.28
C VAL A 106 4.54 7.09 -21.62
N LEU A 107 4.14 5.98 -21.00
CA LEU A 107 2.86 5.85 -20.29
C LEU A 107 2.75 6.85 -19.13
N LEU A 108 3.78 6.97 -18.29
CA LEU A 108 3.80 7.92 -17.18
C LEU A 108 3.68 9.37 -17.66
N ARG A 109 4.34 9.73 -18.77
CA ARG A 109 4.20 11.08 -19.36
C ARG A 109 2.77 11.33 -19.83
N PHE A 110 2.18 10.37 -20.54
CA PHE A 110 0.79 10.45 -20.96
C PHE A 110 -0.16 10.62 -19.77
N CYS A 111 0.01 9.81 -18.72
CA CYS A 111 -0.76 9.92 -17.48
C CYS A 111 -0.59 11.30 -16.82
N SER A 112 0.63 11.84 -16.83
CA SER A 112 0.92 13.16 -16.25
C SER A 112 0.20 14.28 -17.00
N GLU A 113 0.27 14.28 -18.33
CA GLU A 113 -0.43 15.24 -19.21
C GLU A 113 -1.96 15.13 -19.06
N LEU A 114 -2.49 13.90 -19.00
CA LEU A 114 -3.90 13.64 -18.79
C LEU A 114 -4.37 14.18 -17.43
N VAL A 115 -3.61 13.93 -16.37
CA VAL A 115 -3.96 14.45 -15.03
C VAL A 115 -3.87 15.96 -15.00
N LYS A 116 -2.83 16.57 -15.57
CA LYS A 116 -2.69 18.04 -15.62
C LYS A 116 -3.80 18.73 -16.39
N SER A 117 -4.28 18.13 -17.48
CA SER A 117 -5.39 18.72 -18.25
C SER A 117 -6.72 18.70 -17.50
N ARG A 118 -6.92 17.76 -16.56
CA ARG A 118 -8.14 17.65 -15.75
C ARG A 118 -8.04 18.32 -14.39
N TYR A 119 -6.87 18.31 -13.78
CA TYR A 119 -6.60 18.75 -12.43
C TYR A 119 -5.42 19.73 -12.46
N THR A 120 -5.73 20.99 -12.77
CA THR A 120 -4.73 22.05 -12.94
C THR A 120 -3.93 22.34 -11.66
N ASP A 121 -4.53 22.05 -10.50
CA ASP A 121 -3.93 22.29 -9.18
C ASP A 121 -2.94 21.20 -8.75
N VAL A 122 -2.85 20.09 -9.49
CA VAL A 122 -1.85 19.05 -9.21
C VAL A 122 -0.46 19.64 -9.42
N LYS A 123 0.39 19.60 -8.39
CA LYS A 123 1.74 20.16 -8.38
C LYS A 123 2.82 19.10 -8.52
N VAL A 124 2.56 17.90 -8.02
CA VAL A 124 3.59 16.88 -7.82
C VAL A 124 3.10 15.49 -8.21
N CYS A 125 4.01 14.67 -8.70
CA CYS A 125 3.84 13.24 -8.94
C CYS A 125 4.55 12.50 -7.81
N ARG A 126 3.81 11.63 -7.11
CA ARG A 126 4.32 10.80 -6.01
C ARG A 126 4.19 9.34 -6.38
N LEU A 127 5.19 8.55 -6.04
CA LEU A 127 5.13 7.09 -6.14
C LEU A 127 6.00 6.45 -5.06
N THR A 128 5.79 5.15 -4.89
CA THR A 128 6.55 4.35 -3.96
C THR A 128 7.37 3.31 -4.71
N ARG A 129 8.61 3.11 -4.28
CA ARG A 129 9.59 2.23 -4.94
C ARG A 129 10.28 1.33 -3.92
N ASP A 130 10.69 0.15 -4.32
CA ASP A 130 11.54 -0.75 -3.51
C ASP A 130 12.84 -1.16 -4.20
N ASP A 131 13.09 -0.62 -5.38
CA ASP A 131 14.35 -0.78 -6.09
C ASP A 131 15.42 0.22 -5.61
N GLN A 132 16.68 -0.12 -5.86
CA GLN A 132 17.80 0.72 -5.46
C GLN A 132 17.83 2.02 -6.30
N LEU A 133 17.53 3.14 -5.66
CA LEU A 133 17.59 4.46 -6.28
C LEU A 133 19.03 4.86 -6.63
N GLY A 134 19.26 5.25 -7.89
CA GLY A 134 20.56 5.69 -8.39
C GLY A 134 20.68 7.21 -8.56
N PRO A 135 21.85 7.71 -8.99
CA PRO A 135 22.09 9.14 -9.17
C PRO A 135 21.09 9.84 -10.10
N LYS A 136 20.63 9.16 -11.16
CA LYS A 136 19.60 9.70 -12.08
C LYS A 136 18.24 9.83 -11.42
N ASP A 137 17.90 8.93 -10.50
CA ASP A 137 16.64 9.00 -9.76
C ASP A 137 16.65 10.20 -8.82
N PHE A 138 17.78 10.50 -8.15
CA PHE A 138 17.91 11.67 -7.28
C PHE A 138 17.94 13.01 -8.02
N GLN A 139 18.22 13.01 -9.34
CA GLN A 139 18.04 14.20 -10.17
C GLN A 139 16.57 14.46 -10.50
N LYS A 140 15.75 13.40 -10.55
CA LYS A 140 14.33 13.48 -10.89
C LYS A 140 13.44 13.64 -9.66
N TYR A 141 13.76 12.91 -8.60
CA TYR A 141 12.89 12.76 -7.44
C TYR A 141 13.55 13.24 -6.15
N ARG A 142 12.75 13.88 -5.30
CA ARG A 142 13.03 14.06 -3.87
C ARG A 142 12.50 12.84 -3.11
N ILE A 143 13.26 12.38 -2.11
CA ILE A 143 12.78 11.39 -1.15
C ILE A 143 11.94 12.10 -0.10
N ILE A 144 10.73 11.61 0.13
CA ILE A 144 9.82 12.08 1.18
C ILE A 144 10.11 11.32 2.48
N THR A 145 10.18 10.00 2.41
CA THR A 145 10.55 9.13 3.53
C THR A 145 10.90 7.72 3.06
N LYS A 146 11.39 6.90 3.98
CA LYS A 146 11.68 5.49 3.80
C LYS A 146 11.12 4.64 4.94
N GLN A 147 10.78 3.39 4.63
CA GLN A 147 10.44 2.35 5.60
C GLN A 147 11.23 1.08 5.28
N GLY A 148 11.69 0.35 6.28
CA GLY A 148 12.20 -1.01 6.10
C GLY A 148 11.05 -1.96 5.78
N ILE A 149 11.29 -2.90 4.86
CA ILE A 149 10.35 -3.94 4.47
C ILE A 149 10.78 -5.27 5.07
N LEU A 150 9.98 -5.80 5.98
CA LEU A 150 10.13 -7.13 6.52
C LEU A 150 9.05 -8.03 5.91
N LEU A 151 9.46 -9.13 5.28
CA LEU A 151 8.55 -10.09 4.66
C LEU A 151 8.76 -11.45 5.29
N VAL A 152 7.73 -11.98 5.93
CA VAL A 152 7.75 -13.29 6.57
C VAL A 152 6.64 -14.17 6.02
N ARG A 153 6.83 -15.48 6.08
CA ARG A 153 5.80 -16.46 5.73
C ARG A 153 5.62 -17.50 6.81
N PHE A 154 4.39 -17.98 6.96
CA PHE A 154 4.01 -18.99 7.94
C PHE A 154 2.71 -19.69 7.58
N SER A 155 2.48 -20.86 8.19
CA SER A 155 1.16 -21.49 8.27
C SER A 155 0.32 -20.77 9.34
N ALA A 156 -0.93 -20.43 9.03
CA ALA A 156 -1.82 -19.77 9.97
C ALA A 156 -2.04 -20.64 11.22
N GLU A 157 -2.16 -21.95 11.04
CA GLU A 157 -2.31 -22.96 12.08
C GLU A 157 -1.11 -23.00 13.02
N ASP A 158 0.10 -23.07 12.47
CA ASP A 158 1.33 -23.12 13.28
C ASP A 158 1.53 -21.81 14.05
N LEU A 159 1.23 -20.67 13.42
CA LEU A 159 1.28 -19.38 14.10
C LEU A 159 0.27 -19.32 15.25
N LYS A 160 -0.97 -19.80 15.05
CA LYS A 160 -1.98 -19.84 16.13
C LYS A 160 -1.50 -20.65 17.32
N LEU A 161 -0.94 -21.85 17.09
CA LEU A 161 -0.34 -22.66 18.15
C LEU A 161 0.79 -21.90 18.86
N ARG A 162 1.66 -21.25 18.10
CA ARG A 162 2.78 -20.49 18.66
C ARG A 162 2.33 -19.30 19.50
N LEU A 163 1.31 -18.56 19.05
CA LEU A 163 0.74 -17.45 19.81
C LEU A 163 0.10 -17.96 21.12
N CYS A 164 -0.56 -19.12 21.10
CA CYS A 164 -1.06 -19.77 22.32
C CYS A 164 0.06 -20.12 23.31
N GLU A 165 1.18 -20.69 22.86
CA GLU A 165 2.34 -21.01 23.70
C GLU A 165 2.96 -19.77 24.36
N LEU A 166 2.94 -18.64 23.67
CA LEU A 166 3.40 -17.35 24.19
C LEU A 166 2.41 -16.69 25.17
N GLY A 167 1.28 -17.35 25.47
CA GLY A 167 0.23 -16.79 26.33
C GLY A 167 -0.66 -15.75 25.65
N LEU A 168 -0.61 -15.66 24.32
CA LEU A 168 -1.36 -14.73 23.49
C LEU A 168 -2.56 -15.39 22.80
N GLY A 169 -2.90 -16.63 23.17
CA GLY A 169 -3.96 -17.43 22.54
C GLY A 169 -5.39 -17.15 23.01
N GLY A 170 -5.56 -16.30 24.04
CA GLY A 170 -6.87 -15.89 24.57
C GLY A 170 -7.25 -14.48 24.17
N ASP A 171 -8.54 -14.13 24.32
CA ASP A 171 -8.97 -12.73 24.28
C ASP A 171 -8.08 -11.92 25.23
N PHE A 172 -7.41 -10.90 24.69
CA PHE A 172 -6.45 -10.00 25.36
C PHE A 172 -6.96 -9.37 26.68
N GLN A 173 -8.20 -9.62 27.08
CA GLN A 173 -8.82 -9.13 28.29
C GLN A 173 -8.51 -9.93 29.57
N SER A 174 -7.96 -11.15 29.50
CA SER A 174 -7.91 -12.02 30.71
C SER A 174 -6.55 -12.50 31.22
N SER A 175 -5.42 -12.31 30.52
CA SER A 175 -4.15 -12.88 31.02
C SER A 175 -2.88 -12.10 30.65
N MET A 176 -2.67 -10.95 31.29
CA MET A 176 -1.32 -10.48 31.62
C MET A 176 -1.32 -9.73 32.94
N SER A 177 -1.20 -10.49 34.03
CA SER A 177 -0.90 -9.96 35.35
C SER A 177 0.47 -10.46 35.78
N THR A 178 1.53 -9.82 35.27
CA THR A 178 2.84 -9.69 35.94
C THR A 178 3.68 -8.57 35.28
N SER A 179 3.74 -7.44 35.99
CA SER A 179 4.84 -6.47 36.01
C SER A 179 5.44 -5.97 34.68
N SER A 180 4.76 -5.02 34.04
CA SER A 180 5.33 -3.77 33.51
C SER A 180 4.19 -2.88 33.04
N THR A 181 4.34 -1.57 33.13
CA THR A 181 3.36 -0.53 32.77
C THR A 181 3.12 -0.45 31.26
N ASN A 182 2.78 -1.55 30.60
CA ASN A 182 2.57 -1.60 29.16
C ASN A 182 1.07 -1.53 28.87
N SER A 183 0.60 -0.37 28.41
CA SER A 183 -0.75 -0.23 27.86
C SER A 183 -0.89 -1.15 26.64
N LEU A 184 -1.93 -1.98 26.64
CA LEU A 184 -2.26 -2.79 25.47
C LEU A 184 -2.55 -1.87 24.27
N PRO A 185 -2.22 -2.29 23.03
CA PRO A 185 -2.64 -1.59 21.83
C PRO A 185 -4.12 -1.21 21.86
N VAL A 186 -4.41 0.06 21.59
CA VAL A 186 -5.76 0.58 21.52
C VAL A 186 -6.21 0.61 20.07
N ARG A 187 -7.22 -0.20 19.75
CA ARG A 187 -7.90 -0.16 18.46
C ARG A 187 -8.74 1.11 18.36
N LEU A 188 -8.61 1.82 17.26
CA LEU A 188 -9.31 3.08 17.04
C LEU A 188 -10.66 2.84 16.35
N ASP A 189 -11.68 3.55 16.84
CA ASP A 189 -12.91 3.75 16.08
C ASP A 189 -12.78 4.96 15.13
N GLN A 190 -13.80 5.20 14.31
CA GLN A 190 -13.80 6.30 13.35
C GLN A 190 -13.63 7.68 14.00
N ILE A 191 -14.16 7.87 15.22
CA ILE A 191 -14.07 9.15 15.95
C ILE A 191 -12.63 9.38 16.41
N ALA A 192 -12.00 8.35 16.98
CA ALA A 192 -10.62 8.40 17.44
C ALA A 192 -9.64 8.56 16.26
N ILE A 193 -9.88 7.90 15.13
CA ILE A 193 -9.11 8.09 13.89
C ILE A 193 -9.19 9.56 13.46
N HIS A 194 -10.40 10.11 13.33
CA HIS A 194 -10.57 11.51 12.93
C HIS A 194 -9.87 12.46 13.91
N ARG A 195 -10.01 12.24 15.22
CA ARG A 195 -9.38 13.07 16.24
C ARG A 195 -7.84 13.04 16.13
N LEU A 196 -7.25 11.85 16.06
CA LEU A 196 -5.80 11.68 16.08
C LEU A 196 -5.15 12.13 14.77
N TYR A 197 -5.74 11.78 13.63
CA TYR A 197 -5.12 12.00 12.32
C TYR A 197 -5.54 13.31 11.65
N LEU A 198 -6.63 13.97 12.06
CA LEU A 198 -7.09 15.22 11.42
C LEU A 198 -7.23 16.40 12.37
N ALA A 199 -7.67 16.17 13.61
CA ALA A 199 -8.03 17.26 14.52
C ALA A 199 -6.90 17.67 15.47
N THR A 200 -5.83 16.89 15.57
CA THR A 200 -4.70 17.12 16.47
C THR A 200 -3.37 16.92 15.76
N ASP A 201 -2.29 17.48 16.32
CA ASP A 201 -0.92 17.30 15.82
C ASP A 201 -0.22 16.06 16.42
N LEU A 202 -0.92 15.22 17.17
CA LEU A 202 -0.33 14.10 17.91
C LEU A 202 0.38 13.10 17.00
N MET A 203 -0.18 12.85 15.82
CA MET A 203 0.40 11.91 14.85
C MET A 203 1.61 12.48 14.12
N ARG A 204 1.92 13.78 14.25
CA ARG A 204 3.01 14.43 13.51
C ARG A 204 4.39 13.86 13.86
N SER A 205 4.61 13.47 15.12
CA SER A 205 5.86 12.85 15.59
C SER A 205 5.91 11.34 15.36
N VAL A 206 4.77 10.71 15.12
CA VAL A 206 4.66 9.26 14.89
C VAL A 206 4.83 8.95 13.40
N LEU A 207 4.17 9.73 12.54
CA LEU A 207 4.17 9.54 11.10
C LEU A 207 5.47 10.05 10.46
N PRO A 208 6.14 9.24 9.63
CA PRO A 208 7.35 9.66 8.96
C PRO A 208 7.03 10.79 7.98
N ASN A 209 7.69 11.95 8.16
CA ASN A 209 7.43 13.16 7.39
C ASN A 209 5.93 13.53 7.32
N SER A 210 5.18 13.29 8.41
CA SER A 210 3.73 13.53 8.46
C SER A 210 2.96 12.86 7.32
N THR A 211 3.40 11.68 6.90
CA THR A 211 2.81 10.91 5.80
C THR A 211 2.25 9.59 6.33
N ILE A 212 0.98 9.31 6.02
CA ILE A 212 0.36 8.00 6.24
C ILE A 212 0.69 7.16 5.02
N ILE A 213 1.46 6.09 5.18
CA ILE A 213 1.73 5.13 4.11
C ILE A 213 0.90 3.88 4.39
N GLN A 214 -0.03 3.54 3.50
CA GLN A 214 -0.86 2.35 3.65
C GLN A 214 -0.90 1.58 2.34
N ASP A 215 -0.58 0.28 2.37
CA ASP A 215 -0.46 -0.56 1.16
C ASP A 215 0.34 0.12 0.04
N TRP A 216 1.53 0.63 0.34
CA TRP A 216 2.38 1.40 -0.60
C TRP A 216 1.85 2.76 -1.05
N GLN A 217 0.71 3.22 -0.53
CA GLN A 217 0.10 4.49 -0.92
C GLN A 217 0.37 5.59 0.13
N PRO A 218 1.15 6.63 -0.20
CA PRO A 218 1.49 7.74 0.68
C PRO A 218 0.49 8.90 0.63
N PHE A 219 -0.18 9.15 1.75
CA PHE A 219 -1.19 10.19 1.94
C PHE A 219 -0.77 11.24 2.97
N LYS A 220 -1.06 12.52 2.69
CA LYS A 220 -1.09 13.52 3.77
C LYS A 220 -2.31 13.29 4.67
N PRO A 221 -2.21 13.57 5.98
CA PRO A 221 -3.32 13.53 6.93
C PRO A 221 -4.26 14.73 6.70
N VAL A 222 -5.02 14.70 5.60
CA VAL A 222 -6.00 15.73 5.22
C VAL A 222 -7.37 15.09 4.96
N PRO A 223 -8.48 15.83 5.12
CA PRO A 223 -9.83 15.27 5.02
C PRO A 223 -10.10 14.49 3.72
N SER A 224 -9.64 14.97 2.56
CA SER A 224 -9.83 14.29 1.28
C SER A 224 -9.22 12.89 1.25
N ASN A 225 -8.03 12.74 1.84
CA ASN A 225 -7.31 11.46 1.86
C ASN A 225 -7.87 10.52 2.91
N MET A 226 -8.28 11.05 4.06
CA MET A 226 -8.95 10.24 5.07
C MET A 226 -10.27 9.69 4.53
N ALA A 227 -11.00 10.43 3.69
CA ALA A 227 -12.18 9.89 3.00
C ALA A 227 -11.86 8.69 2.07
N ILE A 228 -10.65 8.61 1.51
CA ILE A 228 -10.18 7.45 0.74
C ILE A 228 -9.86 6.30 1.70
N LEU A 229 -9.05 6.57 2.73
CA LEU A 229 -8.61 5.56 3.70
C LEU A 229 -9.79 4.95 4.47
N MET A 230 -10.82 5.72 4.82
CA MET A 230 -12.01 5.24 5.53
C MET A 230 -12.94 4.35 4.69
N LYS A 231 -12.75 4.30 3.36
CA LYS A 231 -13.46 3.34 2.49
C LYS A 231 -12.79 1.98 2.44
N LYS A 232 -11.54 1.88 2.91
CA LYS A 232 -10.78 0.64 2.93
C LYS A 232 -11.03 -0.09 4.24
N ASP A 233 -10.95 -1.41 4.17
CA ASP A 233 -11.00 -2.25 5.35
C ASP A 233 -9.60 -2.29 6.00
N ILE A 234 -9.37 -1.37 6.92
CA ILE A 234 -8.11 -1.18 7.64
C ILE A 234 -8.40 -1.23 9.14
N ASP A 235 -7.62 -2.02 9.88
CA ASP A 235 -7.61 -1.99 11.33
C ASP A 235 -6.53 -1.03 11.85
N TRP A 236 -6.94 -0.05 12.66
CA TRP A 236 -6.09 1.05 13.12
C TRP A 236 -5.77 0.87 14.61
N MET A 237 -4.49 0.92 14.96
CA MET A 237 -4.05 0.81 16.35
C MET A 237 -3.05 1.90 16.73
N VAL A 238 -3.07 2.29 18.00
CA VAL A 238 -2.05 3.11 18.67
C VAL A 238 -1.69 2.51 20.02
N ASP A 239 -0.58 2.92 20.60
CA ASP A 239 -0.19 2.53 21.96
C ASP A 239 -0.93 3.32 23.06
N ASP A 240 -1.22 4.60 22.81
CA ASP A 240 -2.00 5.48 23.67
C ASP A 240 -2.80 6.50 22.81
N VAL A 241 -4.09 6.66 23.10
CA VAL A 241 -4.98 7.59 22.40
C VAL A 241 -4.79 9.05 22.81
N SER A 242 -4.07 9.31 23.89
CA SER A 242 -3.80 10.65 24.43
C SER A 242 -2.48 11.20 23.94
N ASN A 243 -1.45 10.35 23.86
CA ASN A 243 -0.11 10.71 23.40
C ASN A 243 0.57 9.53 22.70
N PRO A 244 0.12 9.19 21.47
CA PRO A 244 0.67 8.04 20.74
C PRO A 244 2.14 8.26 20.40
N ILE A 245 2.95 7.21 20.57
CA ILE A 245 4.33 7.17 20.06
C ILE A 245 4.56 6.03 19.05
N VAL A 246 3.62 5.09 18.94
CA VAL A 246 3.57 4.04 17.93
C VAL A 246 2.15 3.88 17.40
N ALA A 247 2.02 3.75 16.10
CA ALA A 247 0.75 3.44 15.45
C ALA A 247 0.94 2.37 14.38
N SER A 248 -0.12 1.66 14.05
CA SER A 248 -0.10 0.70 12.95
C SER A 248 -1.44 0.60 12.26
N LEU A 249 -1.37 0.30 10.97
CA LEU A 249 -2.49 0.12 10.07
C LEU A 249 -2.36 -1.27 9.45
N CYS A 250 -3.38 -2.10 9.59
CA CYS A 250 -3.38 -3.44 9.02
C CYS A 250 -4.51 -3.60 8.02
N THR A 251 -4.14 -3.94 6.79
CA THR A 251 -5.10 -4.30 5.75
C THR A 251 -5.55 -5.74 5.98
N PHE A 252 -6.87 -5.97 5.91
CA PHE A 252 -7.41 -7.31 6.09
C PHE A 252 -6.83 -8.30 5.06
N PRO A 253 -6.56 -9.57 5.46
CA PRO A 253 -5.93 -10.53 4.58
C PRO A 253 -6.72 -10.76 3.29
N PHE A 254 -6.01 -10.84 2.17
CA PHE A 254 -6.61 -11.13 0.86
C PHE A 254 -5.88 -12.26 0.14
N ARG A 255 -6.56 -12.92 -0.82
CA ARG A 255 -5.99 -14.04 -1.58
C ARG A 255 -4.96 -13.56 -2.60
N VAL A 256 -3.91 -14.36 -2.81
CA VAL A 256 -2.87 -14.10 -3.82
C VAL A 256 -2.68 -15.30 -4.75
N PRO A 257 -2.28 -15.08 -6.02
CA PRO A 257 -2.27 -16.12 -7.05
C PRO A 257 -1.14 -17.16 -6.96
N ILE A 258 -0.24 -17.10 -5.97
CA ILE A 258 0.77 -18.15 -5.76
C ILE A 258 0.17 -19.52 -5.37
N GLY A 259 -1.07 -19.58 -4.90
CA GLY A 259 -1.76 -20.83 -4.60
C GLY A 259 -3.14 -20.60 -3.96
N ASP A 260 -3.99 -21.63 -4.00
CA ASP A 260 -5.40 -21.52 -3.60
C ASP A 260 -5.60 -21.30 -2.09
N ASP A 261 -4.60 -21.61 -1.27
CA ASP A 261 -4.59 -21.51 0.19
C ASP A 261 -3.68 -20.39 0.72
N TRP A 262 -3.27 -19.46 -0.15
CA TRP A 262 -2.38 -18.35 0.22
C TRP A 262 -3.12 -17.03 0.46
N TYR A 263 -2.68 -16.34 1.50
CA TYR A 263 -3.15 -15.01 1.87
C TYR A 263 -1.97 -14.03 1.93
N TYR A 264 -2.26 -12.77 1.66
CA TYR A 264 -1.36 -11.65 1.88
C TYR A 264 -1.89 -10.79 3.01
N LEU A 265 -1.04 -10.49 3.97
CA LEU A 265 -1.32 -9.61 5.10
C LEU A 265 -0.33 -8.46 5.06
N ASN A 266 -0.82 -7.22 5.11
CA ASN A 266 0.03 -6.04 5.14
C ASN A 266 -0.16 -5.26 6.45
N ILE A 267 0.95 -4.86 7.07
CA ILE A 267 0.98 -4.10 8.32
C ILE A 267 1.95 -2.92 8.15
N ASP A 268 1.39 -1.72 8.10
CA ASP A 268 2.16 -0.48 8.06
C ASP A 268 2.34 0.05 9.49
N MET A 269 3.58 0.11 9.96
CA MET A 269 3.93 0.51 11.33
C MET A 269 4.69 1.83 11.36
N PHE A 270 4.36 2.64 12.36
CA PHE A 270 4.87 3.98 12.57
C PHE A 270 5.39 4.16 13.99
N GLY A 271 6.38 5.02 14.17
CA GLY A 271 7.08 5.19 15.43
C GLY A 271 8.36 4.35 15.52
N LYS A 272 9.10 4.55 16.62
CA LYS A 272 10.47 4.05 16.80
C LYS A 272 10.65 3.14 18.01
N ASN A 273 9.58 2.90 18.78
CA ASN A 273 9.65 2.04 19.95
C ASN A 273 9.40 0.59 19.55
N LEU A 274 10.44 -0.24 19.66
CA LEU A 274 10.43 -1.64 19.25
C LEU A 274 9.41 -2.49 20.03
N ASP A 275 9.28 -2.28 21.34
CA ASP A 275 8.43 -3.14 22.17
C ASP A 275 6.96 -2.85 21.93
N LEU A 276 6.59 -1.57 21.79
CA LEU A 276 5.24 -1.18 21.40
C LEU A 276 4.91 -1.62 19.97
N ALA A 277 5.87 -1.54 19.05
CA ALA A 277 5.71 -2.10 17.71
C ALA A 277 5.42 -3.60 17.78
N ARG A 278 6.24 -4.39 18.50
CA ARG A 278 6.00 -5.83 18.68
C ARG A 278 4.62 -6.13 19.25
N GLN A 279 4.15 -5.36 20.23
CA GLN A 279 2.82 -5.53 20.80
C GLN A 279 1.71 -5.32 19.75
N GLN A 280 1.78 -4.25 18.96
CA GLN A 280 0.81 -4.00 17.90
C GLN A 280 0.88 -5.07 16.79
N PHE A 281 2.10 -5.49 16.41
CA PHE A 281 2.29 -6.57 15.44
C PHE A 281 1.65 -7.89 15.90
N LEU A 282 1.87 -8.29 17.15
CA LEU A 282 1.25 -9.47 17.74
C LEU A 282 -0.28 -9.37 17.77
N CYS A 283 -0.82 -8.19 18.11
CA CYS A 283 -2.27 -7.96 18.13
C CYS A 283 -2.88 -8.14 16.73
N HIS A 284 -2.24 -7.57 15.70
CA HIS A 284 -2.66 -7.75 14.31
C HIS A 284 -2.57 -9.20 13.86
N LEU A 285 -1.46 -9.90 14.14
CA LEU A 285 -1.32 -11.31 13.80
C LEU A 285 -2.45 -12.14 14.42
N GLN A 286 -2.65 -12.04 15.74
CA GLN A 286 -3.69 -12.82 16.42
C GLN A 286 -5.07 -12.57 15.81
N LYS A 287 -5.42 -11.30 15.58
CA LYS A 287 -6.73 -10.91 15.06
C LYS A 287 -6.94 -11.37 13.61
N HIS A 288 -5.99 -11.03 12.75
CA HIS A 288 -6.16 -11.17 11.30
C HIS A 288 -5.83 -12.57 10.79
N THR A 289 -5.19 -13.41 11.61
CA THR A 289 -4.96 -14.82 11.26
C THR A 289 -5.85 -15.80 12.02
N ALA A 290 -6.68 -15.35 12.97
CA ALA A 290 -7.51 -16.23 13.81
C ALA A 290 -8.39 -17.20 13.00
N THR A 291 -9.04 -16.70 11.96
CA THR A 291 -9.96 -17.47 11.12
C THR A 291 -9.33 -18.02 9.85
N LEU A 292 -8.06 -17.72 9.58
CA LEU A 292 -7.37 -18.18 8.39
C LEU A 292 -6.98 -19.67 8.52
N GLN A 293 -6.99 -20.34 7.37
CA GLN A 293 -6.49 -21.70 7.17
C GLN A 293 -5.60 -21.70 5.93
N GLY A 294 -4.37 -22.21 6.06
CA GLY A 294 -3.38 -22.19 4.97
C GLY A 294 -2.21 -21.24 5.24
N HIS A 295 -1.60 -20.75 4.17
CA HIS A 295 -0.34 -20.01 4.23
C HIS A 295 -0.53 -18.50 4.16
N VAL A 296 0.26 -17.76 4.92
CA VAL A 296 0.21 -16.30 4.96
C VAL A 296 1.57 -15.74 4.58
N MET A 297 1.57 -14.83 3.61
CA MET A 297 2.66 -13.91 3.32
C MET A 297 2.38 -12.61 4.07
N CYS A 298 3.15 -12.32 5.12
CA CYS A 298 2.97 -11.14 5.95
C CYS A 298 4.08 -10.12 5.66
N GLN A 299 3.69 -8.98 5.11
CA GLN A 299 4.57 -7.85 4.86
C GLN A 299 4.38 -6.79 5.95
N ILE A 300 5.49 -6.31 6.48
CA ILE A 300 5.53 -5.31 7.54
C ILE A 300 6.41 -4.16 7.04
N PHE A 301 5.87 -2.95 7.13
CA PHE A 301 6.62 -1.71 6.89
C PHE A 301 6.90 -1.04 8.23
N LEU A 302 8.15 -0.67 8.50
CA LEU A 302 8.54 -0.10 9.79
C LEU A 302 9.72 0.86 9.66
N ASP A 303 10.02 1.60 10.72
CA ASP A 303 11.23 2.43 10.79
C ASP A 303 12.48 1.57 10.52
N PRO A 304 13.38 1.95 9.58
CA PRO A 304 14.48 1.09 9.15
C PRO A 304 15.36 0.51 10.27
N PRO A 305 15.75 1.27 11.31
CA PRO A 305 16.45 0.74 12.49
C PRO A 305 15.74 -0.40 13.23
N LEU A 306 14.41 -0.49 13.14
CA LEU A 306 13.62 -1.54 13.80
C LEU A 306 13.63 -2.86 13.01
N TRP A 307 14.09 -2.87 11.76
CA TRP A 307 13.98 -4.04 10.89
C TRP A 307 14.69 -5.26 11.45
N LYS A 308 15.98 -5.12 11.80
CA LYS A 308 16.79 -6.23 12.31
C LYS A 308 16.22 -6.83 13.60
N PRO A 309 15.94 -6.03 14.66
CA PRO A 309 15.38 -6.60 15.88
C PRO A 309 13.94 -7.13 15.72
N MET A 310 13.16 -6.66 14.73
CA MET A 310 11.87 -7.25 14.39
C MET A 310 12.03 -8.58 13.65
N ALA A 311 12.97 -8.67 12.70
CA ALA A 311 13.29 -9.92 12.00
C ALA A 311 13.78 -11.01 12.96
N GLU A 312 14.66 -10.65 13.90
CA GLU A 312 15.13 -11.55 14.96
C GLU A 312 13.97 -12.01 15.87
N PHE A 313 13.00 -11.15 16.15
CA PHE A 313 11.79 -11.51 16.90
C PHE A 313 10.92 -12.49 16.10
N CYS A 314 10.69 -12.24 14.82
CA CYS A 314 9.95 -13.15 13.94
C CYS A 314 10.60 -14.56 13.88
N LEU A 315 11.92 -14.61 13.68
CA LEU A 315 12.66 -15.88 13.58
C LEU A 315 12.72 -16.62 14.92
N ASN A 316 13.15 -15.95 15.99
CA ASN A 316 13.49 -16.61 17.25
C ASN A 316 12.31 -16.74 18.20
N THR A 317 11.35 -15.81 18.14
CA THR A 317 10.19 -15.81 19.05
C THR A 317 8.96 -16.37 18.37
N LEU A 318 8.63 -15.93 17.15
CA LEU A 318 7.45 -16.43 16.43
C LEU A 318 7.70 -17.70 15.62
N ASN A 319 8.96 -18.10 15.43
CA ASN A 319 9.34 -19.27 14.63
C ASN A 319 8.74 -19.22 13.21
N VAL A 320 8.70 -18.03 12.61
CA VAL A 320 8.23 -17.82 11.24
C VAL A 320 9.40 -17.60 10.29
N GLU A 321 9.21 -17.92 9.02
CA GLU A 321 10.29 -17.87 8.05
C GLU A 321 10.46 -16.47 7.45
N LEU A 322 11.70 -15.98 7.40
CA LEU A 322 12.04 -14.76 6.66
C LEU A 322 12.14 -15.06 5.15
N VAL A 323 11.42 -14.32 4.32
CA VAL A 323 11.36 -14.55 2.87
C VAL A 323 12.47 -13.83 2.11
N LYS A 324 12.90 -12.67 2.62
CA LYS A 324 13.97 -11.87 2.03
C LYS A 324 14.77 -11.14 3.09
N GLU A 325 16.01 -10.85 2.75
CA GLU A 325 16.86 -9.93 3.49
C GLU A 325 16.30 -8.50 3.45
N TYR A 326 16.96 -7.62 4.21
CA TYR A 326 16.58 -6.23 4.34
C TYR A 326 16.40 -5.54 2.98
N THR A 327 15.22 -4.93 2.82
CA THR A 327 14.87 -4.07 1.68
C THR A 327 14.15 -2.83 2.21
N GLU A 328 14.12 -1.76 1.41
CA GLU A 328 13.48 -0.50 1.79
C GLU A 328 12.35 -0.17 0.82
N GLN A 329 11.30 0.43 1.36
CA GLN A 329 10.31 1.17 0.62
C GLN A 329 10.70 2.65 0.65
N CYS A 330 10.81 3.28 -0.51
CA CYS A 330 11.10 4.70 -0.67
C CYS A 330 9.88 5.41 -1.25
N VAL A 331 9.35 6.39 -0.52
CA VAL A 331 8.36 7.32 -1.05
C VAL A 331 9.11 8.46 -1.73
N VAL A 332 8.86 8.64 -3.02
CA VAL A 332 9.53 9.63 -3.84
C VAL A 332 8.52 10.55 -4.52
N GLU A 333 8.94 11.78 -4.75
CA GLU A 333 8.10 12.80 -5.37
C GLU A 333 8.91 13.60 -6.41
N SER A 334 8.26 14.01 -7.49
CA SER A 334 8.82 14.90 -8.51
C SER A 334 7.80 15.97 -8.85
N ASP A 335 8.26 17.13 -9.28
CA ASP A 335 7.35 18.19 -9.72
C ASP A 335 6.67 17.79 -11.04
N MET A 336 5.39 18.12 -11.16
CA MET A 336 4.63 17.91 -12.38
C MET A 336 4.93 19.06 -13.34
N VAL A 337 5.43 18.71 -14.52
CA VAL A 337 5.72 19.66 -15.61
C VAL A 337 4.41 20.13 -16.25
#